data_AF-A0A0L0V0E6-F1
#
_entry.id   AF-A0A0L0V0E6-F1
#
_cell.length_a   1.000
_cell.length_b   1.000
_cell.length_c   1.000
_cell.angle_alpha   90.00
_cell.angle_beta   90.00
_cell.angle_gamma   90.00
#
_symmetry.space_group_name_H-M   'P 1'
#
loop_
_entity.id
_entity.type
_entity.pdbx_description
1 polymer ?
#
loop_
_entity_poly.entity_id
_entity_poly.type
_entity_poly.pdbx_seq_one_letter_code
_entity_poly.pdbx_strand_id
1 'polypeptide(L)'
;MAALLSGEMRDTAELNPAGVYILEKLFSRRERAAMLRSWAGSAALWPKGGEVIWGDSSSAPNDPINATMTAGNVYTLRHSEEKSNLTMLSACQFLLQQTPPSFQKMLESKFSFRIESDPNCLIANNQDFRKWTNPLEVQLPKSKNLKILCLYGVGKPTERGYWYKGDQFESDNIETEGAQAKCKASGIKCDSKHQTPITPMNFPLSREWMVNDEVNLDDENPKVKKGCKKKFIFLHTFTYHNGVTFGDGDGTVSVMSLGAMCVDGWKIKIYNPSDIPVITHEIEHRPASFDIQGGSTSADHIDILGLAELNEMIVNIVSGREDLVKEKFVSDIQDYVRRIKWPVQHQTSLSLSPSHN
;
A
#
# COMPACT_ATOMS: atom_id res chain seq x y z
N MET A 1 -4.22 -3.21 0.80
CA MET A 1 -3.78 -4.57 1.20
C MET A 1 -4.71 -5.16 2.27
N ALA A 2 -5.02 -4.41 3.33
CA ALA A 2 -5.97 -4.87 4.35
C ALA A 2 -7.34 -5.28 3.81
N ALA A 3 -7.88 -4.49 2.87
CA ALA A 3 -9.18 -4.74 2.27
C ALA A 3 -9.24 -6.10 1.51
N LEU A 4 -8.10 -6.59 1.00
CA LEU A 4 -8.01 -7.92 0.39
C LEU A 4 -7.86 -9.04 1.42
N LEU A 5 -7.30 -8.78 2.61
CA LEU A 5 -7.11 -9.77 3.66
C LEU A 5 -8.36 -9.94 4.53
N SER A 6 -8.82 -8.85 5.16
CA SER A 6 -9.93 -8.86 6.12
C SER A 6 -11.18 -8.13 5.64
N GLY A 7 -11.14 -7.45 4.49
CA GLY A 7 -12.25 -6.61 4.04
C GLY A 7 -12.35 -5.28 4.79
N GLU A 8 -11.32 -4.92 5.55
CA GLU A 8 -11.21 -3.66 6.28
C GLU A 8 -10.38 -2.64 5.48
N MET A 9 -10.82 -1.38 5.55
CA MET A 9 -10.16 -0.19 5.04
C MET A 9 -10.00 0.80 6.19
N ARG A 10 -9.10 1.80 6.06
CA ARG A 10 -8.95 2.93 6.99
C ARG A 10 -10.25 3.37 7.64
N ASP A 11 -11.22 3.78 6.83
CA ASP A 11 -12.46 4.37 7.32
C ASP A 11 -13.30 3.37 8.12
N THR A 12 -13.24 2.08 7.78
CA THR A 12 -13.96 1.04 8.53
C THR A 12 -13.26 0.63 9.82
N ALA A 13 -11.92 0.75 9.89
CA ALA A 13 -11.14 0.51 11.10
C ALA A 13 -11.22 1.69 12.09
N GLU A 14 -11.61 2.88 11.62
CA GLU A 14 -11.85 4.07 12.43
C GLU A 14 -13.31 4.23 12.87
N LEU A 15 -14.22 3.35 12.43
CA LEU A 15 -15.63 3.39 12.85
C LEU A 15 -15.79 3.11 14.36
N ASN A 16 -16.78 3.77 14.97
CA ASN A 16 -17.16 3.47 16.34
C ASN A 16 -17.76 2.04 16.44
N PRO A 17 -17.77 1.41 17.63
CA PRO A 17 -18.25 0.04 17.80
C PRO A 17 -19.69 -0.20 17.30
N ALA A 18 -20.56 0.81 17.41
CA ALA A 18 -21.92 0.74 16.89
C ALA A 18 -21.96 0.69 15.36
N GLY A 19 -21.14 1.49 14.68
CA GLY A 19 -20.96 1.50 13.23
C GLY A 19 -20.37 0.20 12.73
N VAL A 20 -19.34 -0.33 13.41
CA VAL A 20 -18.77 -1.65 13.10
C VAL A 20 -19.84 -2.74 13.22
N TYR A 21 -20.65 -2.75 14.29
CA TYR A 21 -21.72 -3.73 14.45
C TYR A 21 -22.75 -3.69 13.33
N ILE A 22 -23.21 -2.49 12.94
CA ILE A 22 -24.18 -2.32 11.85
C ILE A 22 -23.57 -2.79 10.53
N LEU A 23 -22.33 -2.41 10.26
CA LEU A 23 -21.62 -2.77 9.03
C LEU A 23 -21.42 -4.29 8.95
N GLU A 24 -21.02 -4.94 10.04
CA GLU A 24 -20.90 -6.40 10.09
C GLU A 24 -22.22 -7.13 9.86
N LYS A 25 -23.35 -6.51 10.25
CA LYS A 25 -24.70 -7.07 10.06
C LYS A 25 -25.23 -6.93 8.64
N LEU A 26 -24.88 -5.84 7.94
CA LEU A 26 -25.41 -5.53 6.61
C LEU A 26 -24.47 -5.97 5.48
N PHE A 27 -23.17 -5.88 5.70
CA PHE A 27 -22.15 -6.23 4.73
C PHE A 27 -20.86 -6.60 5.47
N SER A 28 -20.78 -7.86 5.89
CA SER A 28 -19.72 -8.37 6.76
C SER A 28 -18.31 -8.18 6.20
N ARG A 29 -17.28 -8.16 7.06
CA ARG A 29 -15.85 -8.17 6.66
C ARG A 29 -15.58 -9.22 5.58
N ARG A 30 -16.15 -10.41 5.74
CA ARG A 30 -16.01 -11.53 4.80
C ARG A 30 -16.58 -11.21 3.43
N GLU A 31 -17.81 -10.70 3.37
CA GLU A 31 -18.45 -10.33 2.10
C GLU A 31 -17.71 -9.18 1.42
N ARG A 32 -17.20 -8.21 2.19
CA ARG A 32 -16.32 -7.14 1.70
C ARG A 32 -15.05 -7.70 1.07
N ALA A 33 -14.35 -8.59 1.78
CA ALA A 33 -13.13 -9.23 1.29
C ALA A 33 -13.42 -10.05 0.01
N ALA A 34 -14.51 -10.84 0.00
CA ALA A 34 -14.91 -11.62 -1.16
C ALA A 34 -15.23 -10.73 -2.38
N MET A 35 -15.97 -9.63 -2.18
CA MET A 35 -16.25 -8.64 -3.22
C MET A 35 -14.96 -8.03 -3.77
N LEU A 36 -14.07 -7.55 -2.89
CA LEU A 36 -12.83 -6.90 -3.31
C LEU A 36 -11.87 -7.86 -4.03
N ARG A 37 -11.85 -9.15 -3.65
CA ARG A 37 -11.14 -10.22 -4.36
C ARG A 37 -11.77 -10.58 -5.70
N SER A 38 -13.03 -10.19 -5.96
CA SER A 38 -13.65 -10.39 -7.28
C SER A 38 -13.30 -9.28 -8.27
N TRP A 39 -12.85 -8.12 -7.80
CA TRP A 39 -12.55 -6.96 -8.62
C TRP A 39 -11.08 -6.91 -9.04
N ALA A 40 -10.83 -6.96 -10.35
CA ALA A 40 -9.48 -6.84 -10.90
C ALA A 40 -8.81 -5.49 -10.56
N GLY A 41 -9.59 -4.44 -10.33
CA GLY A 41 -9.08 -3.12 -9.91
C GLY A 41 -8.35 -3.18 -8.57
N SER A 42 -8.90 -3.91 -7.59
CA SER A 42 -8.25 -4.12 -6.29
C SER A 42 -6.90 -4.83 -6.42
N ALA A 43 -6.79 -5.77 -7.36
CA ALA A 43 -5.54 -6.46 -7.65
C ALA A 43 -4.50 -5.57 -8.35
N ALA A 44 -4.94 -4.60 -9.17
CA ALA A 44 -4.04 -3.66 -9.84
C ALA A 44 -3.34 -2.70 -8.86
N LEU A 45 -4.01 -2.36 -7.75
CA LEU A 45 -3.51 -1.51 -6.66
C LEU A 45 -2.54 -2.23 -5.72
N TRP A 46 -2.27 -3.51 -5.95
CA TRP A 46 -1.36 -4.27 -5.10
C TRP A 46 0.08 -3.73 -5.26
N PRO A 47 0.77 -3.41 -4.15
CA PRO A 47 2.13 -2.90 -4.18
C PRO A 47 3.10 -3.74 -5.01
N LYS A 48 3.88 -3.07 -5.87
CA LYS A 48 4.89 -3.67 -6.75
C LYS A 48 6.30 -3.35 -6.25
N GLY A 49 7.28 -4.18 -6.58
CA GLY A 49 8.69 -3.93 -6.28
C GLY A 49 9.22 -4.57 -5.00
N GLY A 50 8.37 -5.28 -4.24
CA GLY A 50 8.78 -6.10 -3.10
C GLY A 50 9.66 -5.37 -2.10
N GLU A 51 10.68 -6.05 -1.58
CA GLU A 51 11.57 -5.52 -0.54
C GLU A 51 12.49 -4.41 -1.04
N VAL A 52 12.75 -4.33 -2.35
CA VAL A 52 13.59 -3.27 -2.93
C VAL A 52 12.96 -1.90 -2.75
N ILE A 53 11.66 -1.78 -3.02
CA ILE A 53 10.92 -0.51 -2.90
C ILE A 53 10.41 -0.31 -1.47
N TRP A 54 9.91 -1.37 -0.85
CA TRP A 54 9.17 -1.26 0.42
C TRP A 54 9.99 -1.59 1.66
N GLY A 55 11.24 -2.02 1.52
CA GLY A 55 12.10 -2.40 2.65
C GLY A 55 11.96 -3.85 3.09
N ASP A 56 12.83 -4.22 4.01
CA ASP A 56 12.92 -5.55 4.61
C ASP A 56 12.51 -5.53 6.09
N SER A 57 12.69 -6.65 6.80
CA SER A 57 12.33 -6.74 8.23
C SER A 57 13.15 -5.81 9.14
N SER A 58 14.25 -5.26 8.66
CA SER A 58 15.19 -4.42 9.42
C SER A 58 15.02 -2.93 9.15
N SER A 59 14.75 -2.54 7.90
CA SER A 59 14.61 -1.14 7.52
C SER A 59 13.81 -0.94 6.23
N ALA A 60 13.17 0.22 6.11
CA ALA A 60 12.56 0.72 4.90
C ALA A 60 13.17 2.06 4.46
N PRO A 61 13.14 2.38 3.15
CA PRO A 61 13.69 3.63 2.64
C PRO A 61 13.07 4.89 3.26
N ASN A 62 11.80 4.81 3.66
CA ASN A 62 11.07 5.89 4.30
C ASN A 62 11.09 5.84 5.84
N ASP A 63 11.95 5.02 6.45
CA ASP A 63 12.12 5.01 7.90
C ASP A 63 12.84 6.26 8.41
N PRO A 64 12.36 6.86 9.53
CA PRO A 64 13.09 7.94 10.19
C PRO A 64 14.42 7.41 10.75
N ILE A 65 15.42 8.28 10.86
CA ILE A 65 16.81 7.92 11.19
C ILE A 65 16.96 7.19 12.55
N ASN A 66 16.01 7.36 13.47
CA ASN A 66 15.99 6.74 14.80
C ASN A 66 14.70 5.92 15.05
N ALA A 67 14.19 5.24 14.03
CA ALA A 67 12.97 4.44 14.17
C ALA A 67 13.20 3.21 15.08
N THR A 68 12.35 3.03 16.09
CA THR A 68 12.26 1.79 16.88
C THR A 68 11.55 0.67 16.11
N MET A 69 10.70 1.06 15.16
CA MET A 69 9.88 0.20 14.34
C MET A 69 10.06 0.54 12.87
N THR A 70 10.23 -0.48 12.02
CA THR A 70 10.35 -0.28 10.57
C THR A 70 9.01 -0.39 9.85
N ALA A 71 8.82 0.47 8.85
CA ALA A 71 7.72 0.36 7.90
C ALA A 71 7.93 -0.77 6.86
N GLY A 72 9.08 -1.44 6.86
CA GLY A 72 9.34 -2.60 6.01
C GLY A 72 8.41 -3.78 6.29
N ASN A 73 7.94 -3.87 7.54
CA ASN A 73 6.92 -4.82 7.95
C ASN A 73 5.52 -4.29 7.60
N VAL A 74 4.83 -4.97 6.67
CA VAL A 74 3.50 -4.58 6.20
C VAL A 74 2.40 -5.21 7.04
N TYR A 75 2.56 -6.47 7.42
CA TYR A 75 1.65 -7.14 8.34
C TYR A 75 2.39 -7.53 9.62
N THR A 76 1.84 -7.09 10.74
CA THR A 76 2.21 -7.62 12.05
C THR A 76 1.07 -8.47 12.58
N LEU A 77 1.23 -9.78 12.45
CA LEU A 77 0.26 -10.76 12.89
C LEU A 77 0.50 -11.08 14.36
N ARG A 78 -0.52 -10.93 15.19
CA ARG A 78 -0.53 -11.38 16.59
C ARG A 78 -1.54 -12.51 16.74
N HIS A 79 -1.09 -13.61 17.33
CA HIS A 79 -1.95 -14.72 17.69
C HIS A 79 -1.51 -15.27 19.04
N SER A 80 -2.35 -15.11 20.06
CA SER A 80 -1.96 -15.42 21.45
C SER A 80 -0.64 -14.71 21.81
N GLU A 81 0.37 -15.44 22.26
CA GLU A 81 1.71 -14.92 22.59
C GLU A 81 2.66 -14.83 21.37
N GLU A 82 2.29 -15.39 20.22
CA GLU A 82 3.14 -15.39 19.02
C GLU A 82 2.94 -14.12 18.20
N LYS A 83 4.04 -13.43 17.89
CA LYS A 83 4.09 -12.25 17.02
C LYS A 83 4.93 -12.54 15.79
N SER A 84 4.33 -12.41 14.62
CA SER A 84 4.98 -12.62 13.32
C SER A 84 4.91 -11.34 12.49
N ASN A 85 6.08 -10.80 12.15
CA ASN A 85 6.20 -9.64 11.26
C ASN A 85 6.49 -10.13 9.84
N LEU A 86 5.74 -9.63 8.86
CA LEU A 86 5.88 -10.00 7.45
C LEU A 86 6.30 -8.78 6.62
N THR A 87 7.36 -8.95 5.81
CA THR A 87 7.76 -7.99 4.78
C THR A 87 6.73 -7.93 3.66
N MET A 88 6.84 -6.99 2.72
CA MET A 88 5.92 -6.89 1.59
C MET A 88 5.79 -8.21 0.82
N LEU A 89 6.90 -8.89 0.52
CA LEU A 89 6.87 -10.14 -0.25
C LEU A 89 6.18 -11.27 0.53
N SER A 90 6.54 -11.45 1.80
CA SER A 90 5.92 -12.46 2.67
C SER A 90 4.43 -12.15 2.93
N ALA A 91 4.07 -10.88 3.07
CA ALA A 91 2.69 -10.44 3.20
C ALA A 91 1.87 -10.76 1.93
N CYS A 92 2.45 -10.60 0.74
CA CYS A 92 1.81 -10.99 -0.51
C CYS A 92 1.57 -12.51 -0.58
N GLN A 93 2.58 -13.31 -0.23
CA GLN A 93 2.46 -14.77 -0.19
C GLN A 93 1.41 -15.23 0.81
N PHE A 94 1.42 -14.65 2.01
CA PHE A 94 0.43 -14.91 3.04
C PHE A 94 -0.98 -14.55 2.57
N LEU A 95 -1.16 -13.38 1.93
CA LEU A 95 -2.45 -12.99 1.37
C LEU A 95 -2.92 -14.00 0.31
N LEU A 96 -2.03 -14.47 -0.57
CA LEU A 96 -2.39 -15.49 -1.56
C LEU A 96 -2.90 -16.77 -0.91
N GLN A 97 -2.26 -17.22 0.17
CA GLN A 97 -2.70 -18.40 0.95
C GLN A 97 -4.11 -18.24 1.52
N GLN A 98 -4.54 -17.00 1.83
CA GLN A 98 -5.87 -16.69 2.37
C GLN A 98 -6.91 -16.32 1.28
N THR A 99 -6.54 -16.41 -0.01
CA THR A 99 -7.42 -16.03 -1.12
C THR A 99 -7.83 -17.23 -1.97
N PRO A 100 -9.02 -17.21 -2.57
CA PRO A 100 -9.51 -18.33 -3.37
C PRO A 100 -8.64 -18.54 -4.64
N PRO A 101 -8.54 -19.77 -5.16
CA PRO A 101 -7.75 -20.06 -6.36
C PRO A 101 -8.16 -19.26 -7.60
N SER A 102 -9.42 -18.82 -7.69
CA SER A 102 -9.90 -17.94 -8.76
C SER A 102 -9.19 -16.59 -8.77
N PHE A 103 -8.97 -15.99 -7.60
CA PHE A 103 -8.23 -14.75 -7.45
C PHE A 103 -6.76 -14.93 -7.80
N GLN A 104 -6.14 -16.03 -7.35
CA GLN A 104 -4.74 -16.34 -7.65
C GLN A 104 -4.52 -16.50 -9.17
N LYS A 105 -5.40 -17.24 -9.86
CA LYS A 105 -5.37 -17.39 -11.32
C LYS A 105 -5.58 -16.07 -12.06
N MET A 106 -6.51 -15.23 -11.58
CA MET A 106 -6.72 -13.89 -12.14
C MET A 106 -5.44 -13.06 -12.01
N LEU A 107 -4.80 -13.09 -10.84
CA LEU A 107 -3.58 -12.36 -10.58
C LEU A 107 -2.44 -12.78 -11.52
N GLU A 108 -2.16 -14.08 -11.59
CA GLU A 108 -1.09 -14.65 -12.43
C GLU A 108 -1.30 -14.41 -13.92
N SER A 109 -2.56 -14.40 -14.37
CA SER A 109 -2.88 -14.22 -15.78
C SER A 109 -2.85 -12.76 -16.24
N LYS A 110 -2.87 -11.78 -15.33
CA LYS A 110 -3.06 -10.35 -15.65
C LYS A 110 -2.00 -9.41 -15.10
N PHE A 111 -1.29 -9.76 -14.04
CA PHE A 111 -0.41 -8.84 -13.33
C PHE A 111 0.97 -9.43 -13.09
N SER A 112 1.96 -8.54 -12.95
CA SER A 112 3.29 -8.86 -12.46
C SER A 112 3.68 -7.91 -11.32
N PHE A 113 4.47 -8.44 -10.38
CA PHE A 113 4.88 -7.75 -9.15
C PHE A 113 6.38 -7.76 -8.94
N ARG A 114 7.15 -8.30 -9.90
CA ARG A 114 8.60 -8.43 -9.78
C ARG A 114 9.25 -7.11 -10.17
N ILE A 115 10.56 -7.10 -10.02
CA ILE A 115 11.44 -6.05 -10.53
C ILE A 115 12.37 -6.70 -11.53
N GLU A 116 12.44 -6.16 -12.74
CA GLU A 116 13.31 -6.66 -13.78
C GLU A 116 14.57 -5.80 -13.89
N SER A 117 15.71 -6.46 -14.02
CA SER A 117 17.04 -5.84 -14.05
C SER A 117 17.70 -5.97 -15.40
N ASP A 118 17.40 -7.03 -16.16
CA ASP A 118 18.03 -7.28 -17.46
C ASP A 118 17.37 -6.41 -18.55
N PRO A 119 18.14 -5.55 -19.25
CA PRO A 119 17.63 -4.76 -20.36
C PRO A 119 16.97 -5.59 -21.47
N ASN A 120 17.46 -6.81 -21.74
CA ASN A 120 16.89 -7.65 -22.79
C ASN A 120 15.51 -8.18 -22.38
N CYS A 121 15.36 -8.62 -21.13
CA CYS A 121 14.08 -9.01 -20.56
C CYS A 121 13.10 -7.83 -20.55
N LEU A 122 13.53 -6.62 -20.18
CA LEU A 122 12.68 -5.42 -20.23
C LEU A 122 12.14 -5.12 -21.64
N ILE A 123 12.98 -5.28 -22.68
CA ILE A 123 12.53 -5.08 -24.07
C ILE A 123 11.49 -6.15 -24.47
N ALA A 124 11.70 -7.40 -24.08
CA ALA A 124 10.73 -8.47 -24.33
C ALA A 124 9.42 -8.22 -23.58
N ASN A 125 9.49 -7.73 -22.35
CA ASN A 125 8.34 -7.42 -21.50
C ASN A 125 7.43 -6.33 -22.07
N ASN A 126 7.96 -5.42 -22.89
CA ASN A 126 7.15 -4.39 -23.55
C ASN A 126 6.02 -5.00 -24.41
N GLN A 127 6.17 -6.24 -24.90
CA GLN A 127 5.16 -6.95 -25.69
C GLN A 127 4.21 -7.81 -24.84
N ASP A 128 4.43 -7.91 -23.53
CA ASP A 128 3.61 -8.72 -22.61
C ASP A 128 2.62 -7.83 -21.84
N PHE A 129 1.33 -7.95 -22.17
CA PHE A 129 0.27 -7.15 -21.56
C PHE A 129 0.17 -7.31 -20.03
N ARG A 130 0.65 -8.43 -19.48
CA ARG A 130 0.62 -8.70 -18.03
C ARG A 130 1.53 -7.76 -17.24
N LYS A 131 2.51 -7.15 -17.92
CA LYS A 131 3.57 -6.35 -17.31
C LYS A 131 3.34 -4.85 -17.46
N TRP A 132 2.43 -4.41 -18.33
CA TRP A 132 2.21 -2.99 -18.64
C TRP A 132 1.80 -2.14 -17.43
N THR A 133 1.19 -2.74 -16.41
CA THR A 133 0.83 -2.04 -15.17
C THR A 133 2.00 -1.94 -14.18
N ASN A 134 3.13 -2.59 -14.47
CA ASN A 134 4.32 -2.63 -13.63
C ASN A 134 5.45 -1.80 -14.25
N PRO A 135 5.66 -0.55 -13.80
CA PRO A 135 6.73 0.30 -14.34
C PRO A 135 8.14 -0.21 -14.00
N LEU A 136 8.26 -1.23 -13.14
CA LEU A 136 9.52 -1.88 -12.78
C LEU A 136 9.89 -3.04 -13.72
N GLU A 137 9.00 -3.41 -14.65
CA GLU A 137 9.21 -4.49 -15.62
C GLU A 137 9.08 -4.04 -17.08
N VAL A 138 8.69 -2.79 -17.33
CA VAL A 138 8.42 -2.25 -18.66
C VAL A 138 9.15 -0.92 -18.85
N GLN A 139 9.67 -0.69 -20.04
CA GLN A 139 10.39 0.55 -20.37
C GLN A 139 9.42 1.63 -20.85
N LEU A 140 9.79 2.89 -20.60
CA LEU A 140 9.15 4.02 -21.27
C LEU A 140 9.33 3.92 -22.80
N PRO A 141 8.35 4.42 -23.57
CA PRO A 141 8.40 4.35 -25.02
C PRO A 141 9.59 5.13 -25.56
N LYS A 142 10.14 4.68 -26.70
CA LYS A 142 11.24 5.38 -27.36
C LYS A 142 10.72 6.60 -28.11
N SER A 143 10.65 7.74 -27.44
CA SER A 143 10.15 9.00 -28.01
C SER A 143 11.06 10.17 -27.66
N LYS A 144 11.32 11.04 -28.64
CA LYS A 144 12.06 12.31 -28.45
C LYS A 144 11.14 13.50 -28.14
N ASN A 145 9.84 13.35 -28.36
CA ASN A 145 8.85 14.43 -28.23
C ASN A 145 7.93 14.22 -27.01
N LEU A 146 8.20 13.21 -26.19
CA LEU A 146 7.45 12.95 -24.97
C LEU A 146 8.14 13.65 -23.79
N LYS A 147 7.34 14.27 -22.93
CA LYS A 147 7.75 14.75 -21.60
C LYS A 147 6.77 14.15 -20.60
N ILE A 148 7.25 13.77 -19.42
CA ILE A 148 6.42 13.23 -18.34
C ILE A 148 6.39 14.25 -17.21
N LEU A 149 5.19 14.64 -16.78
CA LEU A 149 4.97 15.49 -15.62
C LEU A 149 4.26 14.67 -14.54
N CYS A 150 4.92 14.45 -13.42
CA CYS A 150 4.38 13.76 -12.27
C CYS A 150 3.86 14.80 -11.27
N LEU A 151 2.53 14.96 -11.24
CA LEU A 151 1.83 15.89 -10.36
C LEU A 151 1.07 15.06 -9.32
N TYR A 152 1.40 15.21 -8.04
CA TYR A 152 0.74 14.45 -6.97
C TYR A 152 0.72 15.20 -5.64
N GLY A 153 -0.24 14.82 -4.79
CA GLY A 153 -0.42 15.35 -3.45
C GLY A 153 0.49 14.69 -2.43
N VAL A 154 0.93 15.46 -1.44
CA VAL A 154 1.74 14.98 -0.30
C VAL A 154 1.27 15.63 0.99
N GLY A 155 1.66 15.07 2.13
CA GLY A 155 1.41 15.63 3.45
C GLY A 155 0.12 15.19 4.12
N LYS A 156 -0.55 14.15 3.59
CA LYS A 156 -1.70 13.52 4.23
C LYS A 156 -1.34 12.12 4.75
N PRO A 157 -1.68 11.78 6.01
CA PRO A 157 -1.42 10.45 6.56
C PRO A 157 -2.05 9.35 5.71
N THR A 158 -1.22 8.40 5.28
CA THR A 158 -1.56 7.34 4.32
C THR A 158 -1.15 5.97 4.83
N GLU A 159 -2.00 4.96 4.62
CA GLU A 159 -1.76 3.60 5.11
C GLU A 159 -0.45 3.00 4.58
N ARG A 160 0.35 2.42 5.48
CA ARG A 160 1.64 1.79 5.16
C ARG A 160 1.78 0.36 5.66
N GLY A 161 1.09 0.00 6.74
CA GLY A 161 1.12 -1.32 7.35
C GLY A 161 -0.04 -1.52 8.32
N TYR A 162 -0.27 -2.76 8.74
CA TYR A 162 -1.42 -3.14 9.54
C TYR A 162 -1.05 -4.18 10.61
N TRP A 163 -1.65 -4.03 11.77
CA TRP A 163 -1.55 -4.93 12.90
C TRP A 163 -2.80 -5.79 12.95
N TYR A 164 -2.64 -7.10 12.89
CA TYR A 164 -3.75 -8.04 12.90
C TYR A 164 -3.78 -8.84 14.19
N LYS A 165 -4.98 -9.13 14.68
CA LYS A 165 -5.25 -10.16 15.68
C LYS A 165 -5.97 -11.34 15.00
N GLY A 166 -5.50 -12.55 15.24
CA GLY A 166 -6.13 -13.79 14.76
C GLY A 166 -6.91 -14.45 15.90
N ASP A 167 -8.24 -14.46 15.80
CA ASP A 167 -9.13 -14.88 16.89
C ASP A 167 -9.62 -16.33 16.72
N GLN A 168 -10.42 -16.61 15.68
CA GLN A 168 -11.11 -17.90 15.50
C GLN A 168 -10.87 -18.52 14.12
N PHE A 169 -11.09 -19.83 14.05
CA PHE A 169 -11.06 -20.59 12.81
C PHE A 169 -12.39 -20.48 12.05
N GLU A 170 -12.31 -20.42 10.73
CA GLU A 170 -13.45 -20.27 9.82
C GLU A 170 -14.11 -21.63 9.50
N SER A 171 -15.45 -21.67 9.52
CA SER A 171 -16.27 -22.78 8.99
C SER A 171 -16.94 -22.38 7.68
N ASP A 172 -17.16 -23.35 6.78
CA ASP A 172 -17.75 -23.14 5.46
C ASP A 172 -19.16 -22.51 5.50
N ASN A 173 -19.51 -21.79 4.42
CA ASN A 173 -20.77 -21.04 4.18
C ASN A 173 -22.05 -21.88 4.11
N ILE A 174 -22.02 -23.14 4.51
CA ILE A 174 -23.27 -23.89 4.65
C ILE A 174 -23.86 -23.42 5.99
N GLU A 175 -25.07 -22.84 5.95
CA GLU A 175 -25.90 -22.59 7.13
C GLU A 175 -26.11 -23.93 7.86
N THR A 176 -25.12 -24.30 8.63
CA THR A 176 -25.13 -25.43 9.53
C THR A 176 -25.23 -24.79 10.90
N GLU A 177 -26.19 -25.22 11.71
CA GLU A 177 -26.30 -24.74 13.09
C GLU A 177 -24.99 -25.03 13.88
N GLY A 178 -24.09 -25.88 13.35
CA GLY A 178 -22.74 -26.07 13.85
C GLY A 178 -22.76 -26.48 15.32
N ALA A 179 -22.03 -25.75 16.17
CA ALA A 179 -22.04 -25.94 17.61
C ALA A 179 -23.37 -25.55 18.30
N GLN A 180 -24.26 -24.85 17.61
CA GLN A 180 -25.61 -24.48 18.09
C GLN A 180 -26.71 -25.45 17.64
N ALA A 181 -26.36 -26.54 16.93
CA ALA A 181 -27.34 -27.48 16.44
C ALA A 181 -28.11 -28.15 17.58
N LYS A 182 -29.44 -28.02 17.57
CA LYS A 182 -30.29 -28.58 18.62
C LYS A 182 -30.64 -30.03 18.29
N CYS A 183 -30.31 -30.93 19.20
CA CYS A 183 -30.75 -32.32 19.10
C CYS A 183 -32.27 -32.43 19.29
N LYS A 184 -33.03 -32.59 18.21
CA LYS A 184 -34.49 -32.82 18.30
C LYS A 184 -34.93 -34.23 17.90
N ALA A 185 -34.02 -35.07 17.36
CA ALA A 185 -34.34 -36.41 16.89
C ALA A 185 -34.07 -37.49 17.95
N SER A 186 -35.01 -38.43 18.10
CA SER A 186 -34.87 -39.57 19.01
C SER A 186 -33.67 -40.45 18.65
N GLY A 187 -32.81 -40.75 19.63
CA GLY A 187 -31.65 -41.64 19.48
C GLY A 187 -30.28 -40.95 19.39
N ILE A 188 -30.21 -39.61 19.40
CA ILE A 188 -28.95 -38.86 19.41
C ILE A 188 -28.60 -38.45 20.85
N LYS A 189 -27.37 -38.75 21.32
CA LYS A 189 -26.85 -38.32 22.63
C LYS A 189 -26.27 -36.91 22.51
N CYS A 190 -26.66 -36.03 23.43
CA CYS A 190 -26.31 -34.60 23.41
C CYS A 190 -25.52 -34.23 24.65
N ASP A 191 -24.86 -33.07 24.59
CA ASP A 191 -24.16 -32.53 25.75
C ASP A 191 -25.13 -31.94 26.79
N SER A 192 -24.59 -31.45 27.91
CA SER A 192 -25.36 -30.88 29.02
C SER A 192 -26.18 -29.64 28.64
N LYS A 193 -25.93 -29.06 27.46
CA LYS A 193 -26.64 -27.88 26.91
C LYS A 193 -27.64 -28.24 25.81
N HIS A 194 -27.92 -29.54 25.59
CA HIS A 194 -28.81 -30.05 24.53
C HIS A 194 -28.33 -29.71 23.11
N GLN A 195 -27.03 -29.53 22.93
CA GLN A 195 -26.38 -29.29 21.65
C GLN A 195 -25.73 -30.59 21.15
N THR A 196 -25.56 -30.71 19.83
CA THR A 196 -24.76 -31.80 19.27
C THR A 196 -23.29 -31.58 19.64
N PRO A 197 -22.59 -32.58 20.21
CA PRO A 197 -21.17 -32.44 20.54
C PRO A 197 -20.37 -32.16 19.26
N ILE A 198 -19.39 -31.25 19.35
CA ILE A 198 -18.50 -30.92 18.24
C ILE A 198 -17.77 -32.20 17.81
N THR A 199 -17.88 -32.55 16.53
CA THR A 199 -17.16 -33.70 15.97
C THR A 199 -15.65 -33.44 16.05
N PRO A 200 -14.83 -34.42 16.48
CA PRO A 200 -13.37 -34.27 16.59
C PRO A 200 -12.65 -33.96 15.27
N MET A 201 -13.36 -34.08 14.15
CA MET A 201 -12.85 -33.93 12.79
C MET A 201 -13.40 -32.63 12.17
N ASN A 202 -13.18 -31.50 12.83
CA ASN A 202 -13.39 -30.19 12.23
C ASN A 202 -12.04 -29.75 11.64
N PHE A 203 -11.94 -29.71 10.31
CA PHE A 203 -10.76 -29.19 9.61
C PHE A 203 -10.99 -27.71 9.32
N PRO A 204 -10.43 -26.80 10.14
CA PRO A 204 -10.59 -25.39 9.84
C PRO A 204 -9.79 -25.03 8.59
N LEU A 205 -10.47 -24.51 7.57
CA LEU A 205 -9.88 -24.23 6.25
C LEU A 205 -9.02 -22.95 6.27
N SER A 206 -9.37 -21.98 7.12
CA SER A 206 -8.68 -20.68 7.24
C SER A 206 -8.96 -20.04 8.61
N ARG A 207 -8.14 -19.06 9.00
CA ARG A 207 -8.35 -18.26 10.23
C ARG A 207 -8.90 -16.89 9.86
N GLU A 208 -9.80 -16.35 10.67
CA GLU A 208 -10.25 -14.97 10.53
C GLU A 208 -9.19 -14.02 11.10
N TRP A 209 -8.76 -13.07 10.27
CA TRP A 209 -7.84 -12.00 10.65
C TRP A 209 -8.59 -10.68 10.67
N MET A 210 -8.42 -9.92 11.74
CA MET A 210 -9.00 -8.59 11.90
C MET A 210 -7.94 -7.59 12.34
N VAL A 211 -8.05 -6.35 11.87
CA VAL A 211 -7.18 -5.26 12.28
C VAL A 211 -7.36 -5.04 13.79
N ASN A 212 -6.24 -4.92 14.51
CA ASN A 212 -6.24 -4.76 15.95
C ASN A 212 -6.38 -3.28 16.33
N ASP A 213 -7.64 -2.86 16.47
CA ASP A 213 -8.09 -1.53 16.89
C ASP A 213 -7.53 -1.06 18.25
N GLU A 214 -7.08 -1.97 19.10
CA GLU A 214 -6.47 -1.66 20.41
C GLU A 214 -5.04 -1.12 20.29
N VAL A 215 -4.38 -1.30 19.15
CA VAL A 215 -2.99 -0.85 18.94
C VAL A 215 -2.98 0.63 18.56
N ASN A 216 -2.71 1.48 19.55
CA ASN A 216 -2.42 2.90 19.38
C ASN A 216 -1.04 3.19 19.98
N LEU A 217 -0.06 3.51 19.14
CA LEU A 217 1.34 3.76 19.56
C LEU A 217 1.73 5.22 19.32
N ASP A 218 0.88 6.16 19.74
CA ASP A 218 1.11 7.59 19.61
C ASP A 218 2.24 8.12 20.53
N ASP A 219 2.70 7.30 21.48
CA ASP A 219 3.61 7.69 22.57
C ASP A 219 5.08 7.29 22.40
N GLU A 220 5.48 6.60 21.30
CA GLU A 220 6.90 6.47 20.91
C GLU A 220 7.37 7.74 20.17
N ASN A 221 7.45 8.83 20.95
CA ASN A 221 7.98 10.20 20.76
C ASN A 221 8.63 10.65 19.41
N PRO A 222 8.48 11.96 19.03
CA PRO A 222 8.28 13.04 19.98
C PRO A 222 6.98 13.86 19.89
N LYS A 223 6.35 13.96 21.07
CA LYS A 223 5.48 15.05 21.50
C LYS A 223 6.09 16.40 21.14
N VAL A 224 5.49 17.11 20.19
CA VAL A 224 5.69 18.55 20.07
C VAL A 224 5.04 19.20 21.30
N LYS A 225 5.86 19.81 22.16
CA LYS A 225 5.42 20.62 23.29
C LYS A 225 4.31 21.59 22.83
N LYS A 226 3.11 21.46 23.39
CA LYS A 226 2.06 22.48 23.35
C LYS A 226 2.65 23.79 23.90
N GLY A 227 2.96 24.73 23.03
CA GLY A 227 3.51 26.02 23.46
C GLY A 227 4.22 26.87 22.40
N CYS A 228 4.54 26.34 21.21
CA CYS A 228 5.16 27.16 20.17
C CYS A 228 4.45 26.95 18.83
N LYS A 229 3.79 28.01 18.35
CA LYS A 229 3.32 28.14 16.96
C LYS A 229 4.54 28.11 16.03
N LYS A 230 5.05 26.93 15.72
CA LYS A 230 5.97 26.69 14.62
C LYS A 230 5.39 25.55 13.80
N LYS A 231 5.10 25.87 12.53
CA LYS A 231 4.80 25.00 11.37
C LYS A 231 4.67 23.52 11.68
N PHE A 232 3.51 22.95 11.36
CA PHE A 232 3.28 21.56 10.96
C PHE A 232 4.56 20.72 10.81
N ILE A 233 5.00 20.07 11.90
CA ILE A 233 5.98 18.97 11.89
C ILE A 233 5.16 17.69 12.17
N PHE A 234 4.22 17.39 11.29
CA PHE A 234 3.49 16.13 11.26
C PHE A 234 3.89 15.26 10.05
N LEU A 235 4.85 15.72 9.24
CA LEU A 235 5.17 15.14 7.93
C LEU A 235 6.24 14.03 7.95
N HIS A 236 6.97 13.84 9.07
CA HIS A 236 8.23 13.10 9.06
C HIS A 236 8.27 11.88 9.99
N THR A 237 7.13 11.40 10.48
CA THR A 237 7.09 10.31 11.48
C THR A 237 5.88 9.42 11.24
N PHE A 238 6.08 8.10 11.35
CA PHE A 238 4.97 7.16 11.29
C PHE A 238 4.06 7.31 12.51
N THR A 239 2.76 7.31 12.28
CA THR A 239 1.76 7.30 13.36
C THR A 239 1.02 5.96 13.36
N TYR A 240 0.62 5.49 14.54
CA TYR A 240 -0.03 4.20 14.71
C TYR A 240 -1.38 4.41 15.38
N HIS A 241 -2.44 4.25 14.60
CA HIS A 241 -3.80 4.49 15.07
C HIS A 241 -4.71 3.34 14.66
N ASN A 242 -5.49 2.81 15.60
CA ASN A 242 -6.39 1.67 15.46
C ASN A 242 -5.78 0.47 14.70
N GLY A 243 -4.52 0.13 14.99
CA GLY A 243 -3.84 -0.97 14.32
C GLY A 243 -3.40 -0.70 12.89
N VAL A 244 -3.46 0.55 12.42
CA VAL A 244 -2.95 0.98 11.12
C VAL A 244 -1.71 1.85 11.31
N THR A 245 -0.64 1.51 10.59
CA THR A 245 0.57 2.32 10.49
C THR A 245 0.42 3.30 9.34
N PHE A 246 0.60 4.60 9.60
CA PHE A 246 0.49 5.66 8.60
C PHE A 246 1.84 6.30 8.30
N GLY A 247 2.13 6.51 7.02
CA GLY A 247 3.24 7.33 6.55
C GLY A 247 2.76 8.51 5.69
N ASP A 248 3.69 9.22 5.06
CA ASP A 248 3.38 10.34 4.16
C ASP A 248 2.78 9.85 2.82
N GLY A 249 1.85 10.63 2.27
CA GLY A 249 1.17 10.37 1.00
C GLY A 249 0.03 11.36 0.72
N ASP A 250 -0.89 10.95 -0.15
CA ASP A 250 -2.08 11.73 -0.53
C ASP A 250 -3.35 11.30 0.22
N GLY A 251 -3.23 10.47 1.26
CA GLY A 251 -4.32 9.89 2.03
C GLY A 251 -4.72 8.48 1.59
N THR A 252 -4.35 8.08 0.38
CA THR A 252 -4.65 6.75 -0.19
C THR A 252 -3.38 6.03 -0.67
N VAL A 253 -2.50 6.75 -1.37
CA VAL A 253 -1.28 6.25 -1.98
C VAL A 253 -0.06 6.90 -1.33
N SER A 254 0.90 6.08 -0.89
CA SER A 254 2.10 6.59 -0.22
C SER A 254 3.01 7.34 -1.20
N VAL A 255 3.76 8.33 -0.68
CA VAL A 255 4.74 9.08 -1.50
C VAL A 255 5.74 8.15 -2.17
N MET A 256 6.10 7.02 -1.56
CA MET A 256 6.95 5.99 -2.17
C MET A 256 6.38 5.49 -3.50
N SER A 257 5.06 5.23 -3.57
CA SER A 257 4.43 4.77 -4.81
C SER A 257 4.16 5.90 -5.79
N LEU A 258 3.86 7.12 -5.31
CA LEU A 258 3.60 8.28 -6.16
C LEU A 258 4.87 8.80 -6.84
N GLY A 259 5.99 8.81 -6.10
CA GLY A 259 7.20 9.54 -6.47
C GLY A 259 8.40 8.71 -6.89
N ALA A 260 8.57 7.46 -6.40
CA ALA A 260 9.85 6.76 -6.57
C ALA A 260 10.29 6.59 -8.03
N MET A 261 9.36 6.25 -8.94
CA MET A 261 9.64 6.16 -10.36
C MET A 261 9.89 7.52 -11.01
N CYS A 262 9.13 8.55 -10.63
CA CYS A 262 9.27 9.89 -11.20
C CYS A 262 10.59 10.57 -10.80
N VAL A 263 10.98 10.40 -9.54
CA VAL A 263 12.15 11.08 -8.96
C VAL A 263 13.45 10.39 -9.33
N ASP A 264 13.46 9.06 -9.42
CA ASP A 264 14.70 8.30 -9.62
C ASP A 264 14.56 7.16 -10.64
N GLY A 265 13.53 6.31 -10.54
CA GLY A 265 13.39 5.12 -11.40
C GLY A 265 13.44 5.40 -12.91
N TRP A 266 12.68 6.39 -13.39
CA TRP A 266 12.69 6.83 -14.81
C TRP A 266 13.86 7.75 -15.16
N LYS A 267 14.77 8.05 -14.23
CA LYS A 267 16.08 8.64 -14.55
C LYS A 267 17.10 7.55 -14.89
N ILE A 268 16.82 6.29 -14.57
CA ILE A 268 17.67 5.14 -14.91
C ILE A 268 17.44 4.74 -16.36
N LYS A 269 18.55 4.62 -17.11
CA LYS A 269 18.55 4.36 -18.56
C LYS A 269 17.81 3.08 -18.98
N ILE A 270 17.81 2.06 -18.14
CA ILE A 270 17.15 0.78 -18.43
C ILE A 270 15.62 0.93 -18.49
N TYR A 271 15.04 1.80 -17.66
CA TYR A 271 13.60 2.07 -17.64
C TYR A 271 13.23 3.23 -18.56
N ASN A 272 14.15 4.16 -18.83
CA ASN A 272 13.97 5.30 -19.73
C ASN A 272 15.04 5.33 -20.84
N PRO A 273 14.90 4.51 -21.89
CA PRO A 273 15.92 4.38 -22.93
C PRO A 273 16.13 5.66 -23.75
N SER A 274 15.13 6.56 -23.80
CA SER A 274 15.17 7.79 -24.61
C SER A 274 15.46 9.06 -23.82
N ASP A 275 15.81 8.96 -22.54
CA ASP A 275 16.06 10.10 -21.65
C ASP A 275 14.90 11.11 -21.69
N ILE A 276 13.67 10.59 -21.68
CA ILE A 276 12.46 11.41 -21.62
C ILE A 276 12.56 12.31 -20.38
N PRO A 277 12.39 13.64 -20.53
CA PRO A 277 12.37 14.54 -19.39
C PRO A 277 11.20 14.19 -18.45
N VAL A 278 11.53 13.97 -17.18
CA VAL A 278 10.56 13.72 -16.10
C VAL A 278 10.63 14.87 -15.11
N ILE A 279 9.52 15.58 -14.93
CA ILE A 279 9.40 16.69 -13.99
C ILE A 279 8.47 16.25 -12.86
N THR A 280 8.92 16.38 -11.62
CA THR A 280 8.10 16.08 -10.45
C THR A 280 7.62 17.36 -9.78
N HIS A 281 6.32 17.47 -9.55
CA HIS A 281 5.74 18.61 -8.84
C HIS A 281 4.84 18.10 -7.72
N GLU A 282 5.28 18.29 -6.49
CA GLU A 282 4.54 17.93 -5.30
C GLU A 282 3.67 19.08 -4.81
N ILE A 283 2.43 18.73 -4.45
CA ILE A 283 1.44 19.66 -3.94
C ILE A 283 1.18 19.32 -2.48
N GLU A 284 1.48 20.26 -1.60
CA GLU A 284 1.23 20.12 -0.17
C GLU A 284 -0.27 20.16 0.14
N HIS A 285 -0.77 19.15 0.84
CA HIS A 285 -2.15 19.11 1.32
C HIS A 285 -2.39 20.21 2.38
N ARG A 286 -3.20 21.22 2.03
CA ARG A 286 -3.56 22.32 2.93
C ARG A 286 -5.07 22.56 2.91
N PRO A 287 -5.87 21.80 3.67
CA PRO A 287 -7.32 21.88 3.57
C PRO A 287 -7.83 23.23 4.10
N ALA A 288 -8.83 23.79 3.43
CA ALA A 288 -9.55 24.97 3.91
C ALA A 288 -10.37 24.61 5.15
N SER A 289 -10.36 25.49 6.17
CA SER A 289 -11.18 25.28 7.36
C SER A 289 -12.67 25.31 6.98
N PHE A 290 -13.43 24.31 7.45
CA PHE A 290 -14.89 24.16 7.25
C PHE A 290 -15.37 23.72 5.85
N ASP A 291 -14.47 23.30 4.95
CA ASP A 291 -14.86 22.63 3.71
C ASP A 291 -14.78 21.10 3.88
N ILE A 292 -15.91 20.42 3.72
CA ILE A 292 -16.01 18.95 3.83
C ILE A 292 -15.22 18.28 2.68
N GLN A 293 -15.04 18.97 1.54
CA GLN A 293 -14.24 18.51 0.40
C GLN A 293 -12.82 19.08 0.43
N GLY A 294 -12.37 19.61 1.57
CA GLY A 294 -11.01 20.14 1.76
C GLY A 294 -10.69 21.44 1.01
N GLY A 295 -11.55 21.90 0.11
CA GLY A 295 -11.44 23.17 -0.62
C GLY A 295 -10.37 23.18 -1.71
N SER A 296 -10.17 24.35 -2.34
CA SER A 296 -9.30 24.53 -3.52
C SER A 296 -7.79 24.34 -3.25
N THR A 297 -7.42 23.94 -2.03
CA THR A 297 -6.06 23.73 -1.53
C THR A 297 -5.85 22.32 -0.95
N SER A 298 -6.86 21.45 -1.01
CA SER A 298 -6.74 20.03 -0.63
C SER A 298 -5.98 19.25 -1.70
N ALA A 299 -4.92 18.56 -1.28
CA ALA A 299 -4.18 17.61 -2.12
C ALA A 299 -4.50 16.14 -1.73
N ASP A 300 -5.69 15.89 -1.20
CA ASP A 300 -6.19 14.53 -0.97
C ASP A 300 -6.37 13.79 -2.31
N HIS A 301 -6.24 12.47 -2.30
CA HIS A 301 -6.27 11.62 -3.49
C HIS A 301 -7.45 11.93 -4.45
N ILE A 302 -8.63 12.24 -3.89
CA ILE A 302 -9.84 12.57 -4.66
C ILE A 302 -9.95 14.09 -4.88
N ASP A 303 -9.75 14.89 -3.82
CA ASP A 303 -9.97 16.35 -3.86
C ASP A 303 -8.94 17.09 -4.73
N ILE A 304 -7.79 16.48 -5.01
CA ILE A 304 -6.72 17.09 -5.81
C ILE A 304 -7.20 17.54 -7.20
N LEU A 305 -8.26 16.93 -7.75
CA LEU A 305 -8.87 17.36 -9.01
C LEU A 305 -9.56 18.73 -8.92
N GLY A 306 -10.04 19.10 -7.74
CA GLY A 306 -10.63 20.42 -7.46
C GLY A 306 -9.59 21.50 -7.14
N LEU A 307 -8.32 21.14 -7.03
CA LEU A 307 -7.24 22.03 -6.62
C LEU A 307 -6.91 23.07 -7.70
N ALA A 308 -6.82 24.34 -7.30
CA ALA A 308 -6.51 25.44 -8.22
C ALA A 308 -5.09 25.33 -8.81
N GLU A 309 -4.09 24.99 -7.99
CA GLU A 309 -2.69 24.84 -8.41
C GLU A 309 -2.55 23.74 -9.49
N LEU A 310 -3.20 22.59 -9.32
CA LEU A 310 -3.19 21.51 -10.32
C LEU A 310 -3.88 21.95 -11.60
N ASN A 311 -5.07 22.54 -11.50
CA ASN A 311 -5.83 22.97 -12.67
C ASN A 311 -5.11 24.07 -13.47
N GLU A 312 -4.43 25.00 -12.80
CA GLU A 312 -3.57 25.99 -13.46
C GLU A 312 -2.41 25.32 -14.20
N MET A 313 -1.76 24.32 -13.59
CA MET A 313 -0.69 23.56 -14.26
C MET A 313 -1.19 22.81 -15.49
N ILE A 314 -2.35 22.14 -15.41
CA ILE A 314 -2.96 21.45 -16.56
C ILE A 314 -3.25 22.46 -17.68
N VAL A 315 -3.85 23.61 -17.37
CA VAL A 315 -4.12 24.68 -18.35
C VAL A 315 -2.82 25.18 -19.00
N ASN A 316 -1.78 25.41 -18.21
CA ASN A 316 -0.47 25.81 -18.74
C ASN A 316 0.12 24.74 -19.68
N ILE A 317 0.05 23.45 -19.32
CA ILE A 317 0.52 22.34 -20.16
C ILE A 317 -0.25 22.28 -21.48
N VAL A 318 -1.59 22.28 -21.46
CA VAL A 318 -2.41 22.17 -22.69
C VAL A 318 -2.31 23.42 -23.57
N SER A 319 -1.97 24.57 -22.98
CA SER A 319 -1.73 25.82 -23.72
C SER A 319 -0.32 25.93 -24.33
N GLY A 320 0.54 24.91 -24.16
CA GLY A 320 1.91 24.93 -24.66
C GLY A 320 2.86 25.84 -23.86
N ARG A 321 2.50 26.12 -22.59
CA ARG A 321 3.33 26.84 -21.62
C ARG A 321 3.81 25.92 -20.51
N GLU A 322 4.28 24.73 -20.87
CA GLU A 322 4.77 23.77 -19.89
C GLU A 322 6.03 24.25 -19.16
N ASP A 323 6.72 25.27 -19.68
CA ASP A 323 7.87 25.93 -19.04
C ASP A 323 7.53 26.59 -17.71
N LEU A 324 6.24 26.91 -17.49
CA LEU A 324 5.75 27.43 -16.22
C LEU A 324 5.64 26.35 -15.14
N VAL A 325 5.55 25.07 -15.52
CA VAL A 325 5.47 23.95 -14.58
C VAL A 325 6.89 23.56 -14.15
N LYS A 326 7.30 24.06 -12.99
CA LYS A 326 8.63 23.83 -12.42
C LYS A 326 8.66 22.62 -11.50
N GLU A 327 9.83 22.02 -11.38
CA GLU A 327 10.07 20.97 -10.39
C GLU A 327 9.94 21.54 -8.97
N LYS A 328 9.22 20.83 -8.11
CA LYS A 328 8.95 21.25 -6.73
C LYS A 328 8.83 20.02 -5.85
N PHE A 329 9.61 20.00 -4.77
CA PHE A 329 9.57 18.97 -3.73
C PHE A 329 9.17 19.60 -2.40
N VAL A 330 8.26 18.93 -1.71
CA VAL A 330 7.75 19.26 -0.37
C VAL A 330 8.08 18.13 0.61
N SER A 331 8.03 16.88 0.15
CA SER A 331 8.36 15.66 0.90
C SER A 331 9.86 15.34 0.84
N ASP A 332 10.29 14.41 1.70
CA ASP A 332 11.67 13.89 1.71
C ASP A 332 11.89 12.73 0.71
N ILE A 333 11.07 12.64 -0.35
CA ILE A 333 11.15 11.54 -1.33
C ILE A 333 12.55 11.40 -1.94
N GLN A 334 13.28 12.51 -2.11
CA GLN A 334 14.65 12.52 -2.61
C GLN A 334 15.61 11.75 -1.69
N ASP A 335 15.35 11.74 -0.39
CA ASP A 335 16.14 10.97 0.58
C ASP A 335 15.73 9.51 0.56
N TYR A 336 14.44 9.24 0.41
CA TYR A 336 13.92 7.87 0.36
C TYR A 336 14.43 7.13 -0.87
N VAL A 337 14.35 7.72 -2.06
CA VAL A 337 14.83 7.08 -3.29
C VAL A 337 16.33 6.81 -3.27
N ARG A 338 17.13 7.67 -2.63
CA ARG A 338 18.58 7.43 -2.44
C ARG A 338 18.89 6.20 -1.58
N ARG A 339 17.95 5.78 -0.73
CA ARG A 339 18.06 4.55 0.07
C ARG A 339 17.51 3.32 -0.66
N ILE A 340 16.80 3.49 -1.78
CA ILE A 340 16.36 2.39 -2.63
C ILE A 340 17.57 1.83 -3.38
N LYS A 341 17.80 0.52 -3.24
CA LYS A 341 18.84 -0.19 -3.98
C LYS A 341 18.26 -0.67 -5.30
N TRP A 342 18.22 0.22 -6.29
CA TRP A 342 17.77 -0.17 -7.62
C TRP A 342 18.61 -1.34 -8.15
N PRO A 343 17.97 -2.33 -8.78
CA PRO A 343 18.70 -3.28 -9.57
C PRO A 343 19.39 -2.49 -10.68
N VAL A 344 20.69 -2.73 -10.87
CA VAL A 344 21.58 -2.06 -11.84
C VAL A 344 22.24 -0.77 -11.35
N GLN A 345 23.26 -0.94 -10.50
CA GLN A 345 24.48 -0.12 -10.55
C GLN A 345 25.69 -1.03 -10.73
N HIS A 346 26.11 -1.27 -11.97
CA HIS A 346 27.51 -1.61 -12.28
C HIS A 346 27.86 -1.20 -13.72
N GLN A 347 27.87 0.12 -13.97
CA GLN A 347 28.67 0.70 -15.05
C GLN A 347 29.15 2.10 -14.64
N THR A 348 30.14 2.18 -13.75
CA THR A 348 31.09 3.32 -13.69
C THR A 348 32.25 3.00 -12.76
N SER A 349 33.32 2.42 -13.30
CA SER A 349 34.75 2.75 -13.01
C SER A 349 35.68 1.66 -13.56
N LEU A 350 35.71 1.48 -14.88
CA LEU A 350 36.95 1.03 -15.53
C LEU A 350 37.62 2.30 -16.02
N SER A 351 38.53 2.78 -15.18
CA SER A 351 39.46 3.85 -15.47
C SER A 351 40.12 3.59 -16.82
N LEU A 352 39.90 4.50 -17.76
CA LEU A 352 40.81 4.75 -18.87
C LEU A 352 42.21 4.93 -18.27
N SER A 353 43.08 3.94 -18.44
CA SER A 353 44.51 4.15 -18.33
C SER A 353 44.94 5.02 -19.52
N PRO A 354 45.68 6.12 -19.29
CA PRO A 354 46.20 6.91 -20.39
C PRO A 354 47.32 6.12 -21.05
N SER A 355 47.19 5.90 -22.35
CA SER A 355 48.30 5.52 -23.22
C SER A 355 49.38 6.60 -23.15
N HIS A 356 50.52 6.26 -22.54
CA HIS A 356 51.75 7.04 -22.66
C HIS A 356 52.85 6.14 -23.22
N ASN A 357 53.27 6.52 -24.44
CA ASN A 357 54.52 6.28 -25.17
C ASN A 357 54.99 4.85 -25.39
#